data_AF-A0A9X8VD23-F1
#
_entry.id   AF-A0A9X8VD23-F1
#
_cell.length_a   1.000
_cell.length_b   1.000
_cell.length_c   1.000
_cell.angle_alpha   90.00
_cell.angle_beta   90.00
_cell.angle_gamma   90.00
#
_symmetry.space_group_name_H-M   'P 1'
#
loop_
_entity.id
_entity.type
_entity.pdbx_description
1 polymer ?
#
loop_
_entity_poly.entity_id
_entity_poly.type
_entity_poly.pdbx_seq_one_letter_code
_entity_poly.pdbx_strand_id
1 'polypeptide(L)'
;FPLLMVVAISLRSGNFATGSLIPETLSWDHWRLALGFSVTHADGSVTPPPFPVLLWLWNSIKIAAITAIGIVTLSTTCAYAFARMRFRGKSTLLKSMLIFQMFPAVLSLVALYALFDRLGQYIPFI
;
A
#
# COMPACT_ATOMS: atom_id res chain seq x y z
N PHE A 1 5.74 -20.08 8.76
CA PHE A 1 6.26 -20.75 7.56
C PHE A 1 6.04 -19.93 6.28
N PRO A 2 4.85 -19.40 5.93
CA PRO A 2 4.62 -18.73 4.63
C PRO A 2 5.44 -17.46 4.40
N LEU A 3 5.60 -16.60 5.41
CA LEU A 3 6.40 -15.36 5.28
C LEU A 3 7.90 -15.66 5.08
N LEU A 4 8.41 -16.72 5.70
CA LEU A 4 9.80 -17.13 5.53
C LEU A 4 10.05 -17.61 4.09
N MET A 5 9.05 -18.20 3.43
CA MET A 5 9.14 -18.53 2.01
C MET A 5 9.24 -17.28 1.13
N VAL A 6 8.55 -16.18 1.46
CA VAL A 6 8.69 -14.91 0.73
C VAL A 6 10.11 -14.35 0.88
N VAL A 7 10.66 -14.40 2.10
CA VAL A 7 12.06 -14.02 2.35
C VAL A 7 13.02 -14.91 1.57
N ALA A 8 12.82 -16.23 1.59
CA ALA A 8 13.63 -17.18 0.84
C ALA A 8 13.60 -16.94 -0.67
N ILE A 9 12.44 -16.63 -1.24
CA ILE A 9 12.28 -16.28 -2.66
C ILE A 9 13.07 -15.01 -2.99
N SER A 10 13.00 -13.97 -2.13
CA SER A 10 13.73 -12.72 -2.37
C SER A 10 15.26 -12.88 -2.39
N LEU A 11 15.78 -13.90 -1.68
CA LEU A 11 17.21 -14.20 -1.56
C LEU A 11 17.69 -15.27 -2.54
N ARG A 12 16.80 -15.79 -3.39
CA ARG A 12 17.12 -16.85 -4.35
C ARG A 12 17.71 -16.25 -5.63
N SER A 13 18.67 -16.96 -6.23
CA SER A 13 19.14 -16.63 -7.57
C SER A 13 18.06 -16.94 -8.63
N GLY A 14 17.75 -15.97 -9.48
CA GLY A 14 16.69 -16.07 -10.49
C GLY A 14 15.27 -15.96 -9.92
N ASN A 15 14.26 -16.09 -10.77
CA ASN A 15 12.85 -15.84 -10.42
C ASN A 15 12.06 -17.15 -10.25
N PHE A 16 12.22 -17.82 -9.10
CA PHE A 16 11.50 -19.06 -8.79
C PHE A 16 10.60 -18.91 -7.56
N ALA A 17 9.30 -19.20 -7.72
CA ALA A 17 8.30 -19.08 -6.66
C ALA A 17 8.28 -20.26 -5.67
N THR A 18 8.88 -21.40 -6.02
CA THR A 18 8.87 -22.64 -5.23
C THR A 18 10.30 -23.15 -4.99
N GLY A 19 10.50 -23.88 -3.90
CA GLY A 19 11.71 -24.66 -3.61
C GLY A 19 12.00 -24.75 -2.12
N SER A 20 13.25 -25.04 -1.77
CA SER A 20 13.70 -25.14 -0.37
C SER A 20 13.58 -23.82 0.40
N LEU A 21 13.37 -23.93 1.72
CA LEU A 21 13.26 -22.77 2.63
C LEU A 21 14.58 -22.00 2.76
N ILE A 22 15.69 -22.71 2.76
CA ILE A 22 17.02 -22.11 2.63
C ILE A 22 17.43 -22.32 1.17
N PRO A 23 17.55 -21.25 0.35
CA PRO A 23 17.89 -21.37 -1.05
C PRO A 23 19.20 -22.12 -1.24
N GLU A 24 19.24 -23.06 -2.19
CA GLU A 24 20.47 -23.75 -2.57
C GLU A 24 21.49 -22.79 -3.19
N THR A 25 21.00 -21.75 -3.87
CA THR A 25 21.80 -20.67 -4.46
C THR A 25 21.34 -19.31 -3.91
N LEU A 26 22.13 -18.74 -3.01
CA LEU A 26 21.89 -17.43 -2.43
C LEU A 26 22.30 -16.33 -3.42
N SER A 27 21.42 -15.36 -3.67
CA SER A 27 21.73 -14.15 -4.43
C SER A 27 21.24 -12.90 -3.69
N TRP A 28 22.02 -11.82 -3.84
CA TRP A 28 21.69 -10.48 -3.33
C TRP A 28 21.19 -9.54 -4.43
N ASP A 29 21.06 -10.02 -5.68
CA ASP A 29 20.81 -9.17 -6.84
C ASP A 29 19.45 -8.47 -6.75
N HIS A 30 18.41 -9.17 -6.31
CA HIS A 30 17.09 -8.59 -6.10
C HIS A 30 17.12 -7.43 -5.10
N TRP A 31 17.81 -7.62 -3.97
CA TRP A 31 17.96 -6.59 -2.93
C TRP A 31 18.85 -5.45 -3.40
N ARG A 32 19.92 -5.72 -4.14
CA ARG A 32 20.78 -4.69 -4.72
C ARG A 32 20.00 -3.80 -5.68
N LEU A 33 19.28 -4.38 -6.64
CA LEU A 33 18.45 -3.63 -7.57
C LEU A 33 17.33 -2.85 -6.87
N ALA A 34 16.66 -3.45 -5.88
CA ALA A 34 15.62 -2.78 -5.09
C ALA A 34 16.16 -1.60 -4.26
N LEU A 35 17.39 -1.70 -3.76
CA LEU A 35 18.04 -0.61 -3.03
C LEU A 35 18.71 0.42 -3.95
N GLY A 36 18.62 0.24 -5.28
CA GLY A 36 19.15 1.17 -6.27
C GLY A 36 20.61 0.94 -6.66
N PHE A 37 21.20 -0.20 -6.28
CA PHE A 37 22.54 -0.60 -6.70
C PHE A 37 22.49 -1.37 -8.03
N SER A 38 23.39 -1.03 -8.94
CA SER A 38 23.60 -1.81 -10.17
C SER A 38 24.22 -3.18 -9.86
N VAL A 39 23.87 -4.19 -10.66
CA VAL A 39 24.39 -5.56 -10.53
C VAL A 39 25.25 -5.88 -11.74
N THR A 40 26.45 -6.41 -11.51
CA THR A 40 27.33 -6.93 -12.57
C THR A 40 27.19 -8.43 -12.65
N HIS A 41 26.95 -8.94 -13.86
CA HIS A 41 26.75 -10.37 -14.12
C HIS A 41 28.07 -11.05 -14.49
N ALA A 42 28.06 -12.39 -14.51
CA ALA A 42 29.26 -13.19 -14.81
C ALA A 42 29.78 -13.02 -16.25
N ASP A 43 28.93 -12.55 -17.16
CA ASP A 43 29.27 -12.22 -18.55
C ASP A 43 29.88 -10.81 -18.70
N GLY A 44 30.06 -10.07 -17.60
CA GLY A 44 30.58 -8.71 -17.57
C GLY A 44 29.53 -7.64 -17.87
N SER A 45 28.28 -8.01 -18.16
CA SER A 45 27.19 -7.05 -18.35
C SER A 45 26.80 -6.39 -17.01
N VAL A 46 26.37 -5.13 -17.07
CA VAL A 46 25.92 -4.37 -15.91
C VAL A 46 24.45 -4.01 -16.08
N THR A 47 23.62 -4.48 -15.16
CA THR A 47 22.20 -4.14 -15.10
C THR A 47 21.99 -3.00 -14.10
N PRO A 48 21.63 -1.78 -14.56
CA PRO A 48 21.21 -0.72 -13.66
C PRO A 48 19.83 -1.05 -13.05
N PRO A 49 19.47 -0.46 -11.89
CA PRO A 49 18.17 -0.65 -11.27
C PRO A 49 17.05 -0.20 -12.23
N PRO A 50 16.13 -1.09 -12.65
CA PRO A 50 15.09 -0.74 -13.62
C PRO A 50 14.00 0.15 -13.02
N PHE A 51 13.84 0.13 -11.69
CA PHE A 51 12.78 0.83 -10.99
C PHE A 51 13.29 1.53 -9.72
N PRO A 52 12.75 2.71 -9.37
CA PRO A 52 13.14 3.45 -8.18
C PRO A 52 12.35 2.95 -6.94
N VAL A 53 12.61 1.72 -6.51
CA VAL A 53 11.82 1.06 -5.44
C VAL A 53 11.88 1.83 -4.11
N LEU A 54 13.02 2.43 -3.76
CA LEU A 54 13.14 3.28 -2.56
C LEU A 54 12.25 4.53 -2.64
N LEU A 55 12.08 5.12 -3.83
CA LEU A 55 11.18 6.25 -4.02
C LEU A 55 9.71 5.81 -3.86
N TRP A 56 9.36 4.62 -4.38
CA TRP A 56 8.03 4.05 -4.20
C TRP A 56 7.73 3.81 -2.71
N LEU A 57 8.67 3.22 -1.97
CA LEU A 57 8.55 3.04 -0.53
C LEU A 57 8.36 4.38 0.19
N TRP A 58 9.12 5.40 -0.19
CA TRP A 58 8.97 6.75 0.38
C TRP A 58 7.60 7.37 0.06
N ASN A 59 7.09 7.19 -1.16
CA ASN A 59 5.75 7.63 -1.52
C ASN A 59 4.68 6.91 -0.70
N SER A 60 4.80 5.60 -0.50
CA SER A 60 3.90 4.82 0.36
C SER A 60 3.91 5.32 1.80
N ILE A 61 5.09 5.60 2.37
CA ILE A 61 5.23 6.13 3.74
C ILE A 61 4.54 7.50 3.86
N LYS A 62 4.80 8.42 2.92
CA LYS A 62 4.17 9.76 2.94
C LYS A 62 2.64 9.66 2.90
N ILE A 63 2.11 8.90 1.94
CA ILE A 63 0.66 8.77 1.76
C ILE A 63 0.04 8.08 2.98
N ALA A 64 0.62 6.98 3.47
CA ALA A 64 0.12 6.26 4.64
C ALA A 64 0.15 7.11 5.91
N ALA A 65 1.22 7.89 6.14
CA ALA A 65 1.33 8.74 7.33
C ALA A 65 0.30 9.89 7.31
N ILE A 66 0.19 10.61 6.19
CA ILE A 66 -0.76 11.72 6.05
C ILE A 66 -2.20 11.22 6.20
N THR A 67 -2.54 10.11 5.51
CA THR A 67 -3.88 9.52 5.59
C THR A 67 -4.19 8.98 6.98
N ALA A 68 -3.26 8.32 7.65
CA ALA A 68 -3.45 7.81 9.01
C ALA A 68 -3.73 8.95 10.02
N ILE A 69 -2.97 10.05 9.95
CA ILE A 69 -3.21 11.22 10.79
C ILE A 69 -4.61 11.80 10.55
N GLY A 70 -5.02 11.94 9.27
CA GLY A 70 -6.36 12.40 8.92
C GLY A 70 -7.46 11.47 9.44
N ILE A 71 -7.31 10.17 9.24
CA ILE A 71 -8.28 9.15 9.70
C ILE A 71 -8.40 9.18 11.23
N VAL A 72 -7.29 9.19 11.97
CA VAL A 72 -7.31 9.22 13.45
C VAL A 72 -7.97 10.51 13.95
N THR A 73 -7.65 11.65 13.36
CA THR A 73 -8.23 12.95 13.77
C THR A 73 -9.74 12.98 13.56
N LEU A 74 -10.21 12.58 12.37
CA LEU A 74 -11.63 12.56 12.03
C LEU A 74 -12.39 11.48 12.80
N SER A 75 -11.83 10.28 12.93
CA SER A 75 -12.49 9.18 13.64
C SER A 75 -12.57 9.44 15.14
N THR A 76 -11.54 10.03 15.76
CA THR A 76 -11.54 10.34 17.20
C THR A 76 -12.56 11.42 17.54
N THR A 77 -12.65 12.48 16.74
CA THR A 77 -13.65 13.54 16.93
C THR A 77 -15.08 13.02 16.73
N CYS A 78 -15.29 12.23 15.68
CA CYS A 78 -16.57 11.54 15.44
C CYS A 78 -16.94 10.61 16.60
N ALA A 79 -15.99 9.77 17.05
CA ALA A 79 -16.18 8.84 18.16
C ALA A 79 -16.50 9.58 19.47
N TYR A 80 -15.89 10.74 19.75
CA TYR A 80 -16.21 11.53 20.93
C TYR A 80 -17.68 12.00 20.92
N ALA A 81 -18.17 12.51 19.80
CA ALA A 81 -19.57 12.90 19.65
C ALA A 81 -20.50 11.68 19.89
N PHE A 82 -20.19 10.54 19.28
CA PHE A 82 -20.93 9.30 19.48
C PHE A 82 -20.77 8.70 20.88
N ALA A 83 -19.72 8.98 21.63
CA ALA A 83 -19.54 8.42 22.98
C ALA A 83 -20.16 9.31 24.06
N ARG A 84 -19.95 10.63 23.98
CA ARG A 84 -20.26 11.57 25.08
C ARG A 84 -21.48 12.44 24.82
N MET A 85 -21.78 12.77 23.56
CA MET A 85 -22.90 13.66 23.25
C MET A 85 -24.22 12.90 23.07
N ARG A 86 -25.32 13.58 23.40
CA ARG A 86 -26.70 13.11 23.19
C ARG A 86 -27.31 13.93 22.05
N PHE A 87 -27.62 13.27 20.94
CA PHE A 87 -28.27 13.88 19.79
C PHE A 87 -29.28 12.92 19.17
N ARG A 88 -30.28 13.46 18.47
CA ARG A 88 -31.36 12.68 17.84
C ARG A 88 -30.78 11.87 16.66
N GLY A 89 -31.19 10.61 16.52
CA GLY A 89 -30.76 9.74 15.41
C GLY A 89 -29.41 9.02 15.59
N LYS A 90 -28.72 9.20 16.73
CA LYS A 90 -27.41 8.60 17.05
C LYS A 90 -27.30 7.10 16.75
N SER A 91 -28.26 6.30 17.23
CA SER A 91 -28.23 4.84 17.01
C SER A 91 -28.43 4.47 15.55
N THR A 92 -29.25 5.23 14.81
CA THR A 92 -29.51 4.96 13.39
C THR A 92 -28.26 5.27 12.57
N LEU A 93 -27.59 6.40 12.85
CA LEU A 93 -26.39 6.82 12.14
C LEU A 93 -25.23 5.85 12.35
N LEU A 94 -24.99 5.38 13.59
CA LEU A 94 -23.96 4.36 13.85
C LEU A 94 -24.22 3.07 13.06
N LYS A 95 -25.46 2.57 13.09
CA LYS A 95 -25.83 1.36 12.36
C LYS A 95 -25.69 1.54 10.85
N SER A 96 -26.12 2.69 10.31
CA SER A 96 -26.01 2.96 8.87
C SER A 96 -24.57 3.07 8.41
N MET A 97 -23.67 3.70 9.19
CA MET A 97 -22.25 3.76 8.85
C MET A 97 -21.65 2.35 8.72
N LEU A 98 -21.94 1.46 9.67
CA LEU A 98 -21.49 0.08 9.62
C LEU A 98 -22.05 -0.67 8.40
N ILE A 99 -23.35 -0.55 8.15
CA ILE A 99 -24.02 -1.22 7.02
C ILE A 99 -23.44 -0.73 5.68
N PHE A 100 -23.26 0.58 5.50
CA PHE A 100 -22.71 1.14 4.26
C PHE A 100 -21.26 0.72 4.02
N GLN A 101 -20.44 0.62 5.08
CA GLN A 101 -19.05 0.18 4.97
C GLN A 101 -18.91 -1.31 4.60
N MET A 102 -19.91 -2.14 4.93
CA MET A 102 -19.94 -3.56 4.57
C MET A 102 -20.35 -3.81 3.12
N PHE A 103 -20.82 -2.78 2.38
CA PHE A 103 -21.24 -2.94 0.99
C PHE A 103 -20.03 -3.28 0.09
N PRO A 104 -20.13 -4.31 -0.78
CA PRO A 104 -19.03 -4.69 -1.68
C PRO A 104 -18.66 -3.57 -2.66
N ALA A 105 -17.41 -3.13 -2.62
CA ALA A 105 -16.92 -2.00 -3.39
C ALA A 105 -16.54 -2.34 -4.85
N VAL A 106 -17.25 -3.24 -5.53
CA VAL A 106 -16.87 -3.79 -6.85
C VAL A 106 -16.78 -2.72 -7.94
N LEU A 107 -17.70 -1.76 -7.96
CA LEU A 107 -17.71 -0.65 -8.94
C LEU A 107 -17.13 0.66 -8.37
N SER A 108 -16.51 0.61 -7.18
CA SER A 108 -16.02 1.82 -6.49
C SER A 108 -14.95 2.56 -7.29
N LEU A 109 -14.05 1.83 -7.98
CA LEU A 109 -12.97 2.44 -8.76
C LEU A 109 -13.50 3.28 -9.93
N VAL A 110 -14.57 2.86 -10.60
CA VAL A 110 -15.18 3.63 -11.70
C VAL A 110 -15.76 4.93 -11.17
N ALA A 111 -16.47 4.86 -10.05
CA ALA A 111 -17.05 6.05 -9.40
C ALA A 111 -15.96 7.00 -8.89
N LEU A 112 -14.90 6.47 -8.26
CA LEU A 112 -13.77 7.26 -7.77
C LEU A 112 -13.02 7.93 -8.92
N TYR A 113 -12.77 7.23 -10.03
CA TYR A 113 -12.14 7.82 -11.21
C TYR A 113 -12.96 9.00 -11.74
N ALA A 114 -14.27 8.81 -11.96
CA ALA A 114 -15.13 9.88 -12.43
C ALA A 114 -15.20 11.06 -11.46
N LEU A 115 -15.17 10.80 -10.15
CA LEU A 115 -15.14 11.85 -9.13
C LEU A 115 -13.84 12.66 -9.18
N PHE A 116 -12.67 12.00 -9.23
CA PHE A 116 -11.38 12.68 -9.27
C PHE A 116 -11.15 13.41 -10.60
N ASP A 117 -11.59 12.86 -11.73
CA ASP A 117 -11.55 13.53 -13.04
C ASP A 117 -12.33 14.85 -13.02
N ARG A 118 -13.53 14.84 -12.42
CA ARG A 118 -14.32 16.07 -12.23
C ARG A 118 -13.69 17.02 -11.23
N LEU A 119 -13.11 16.51 -10.14
CA LEU A 119 -12.47 17.34 -9.14
C LEU A 119 -11.23 18.07 -9.68
N GLY A 120 -10.43 17.39 -10.51
CA GLY A 120 -9.24 17.96 -11.15
C GLY A 120 -9.53 19.12 -12.10
N GLN A 121 -10.74 19.17 -12.68
CA GLN A 121 -11.20 20.33 -13.47
C GLN A 121 -11.32 21.62 -12.63
N TYR A 122 -11.60 21.47 -11.33
CA TYR A 122 -11.73 22.60 -10.40
C TYR A 122 -10.46 22.84 -9.57
N ILE A 123 -9.67 21.79 -9.32
CA ILE A 123 -8.45 21.85 -8.52
C ILE A 123 -7.27 21.40 -9.40
N PRO A 124 -6.58 22.33 -10.08
CA PRO A 124 -5.65 22.00 -11.17
C PRO A 124 -4.34 21.31 -10.75
N PHE A 125 -4.12 21.09 -9.45
CA PHE A 125 -2.92 20.45 -8.90
C PHE A 125 -3.16 19.02 -8.41
N ILE A 126 -4.36 18.47 -8.59
CA ILE A 126 -4.74 17.08 -8.25
C ILE A 126 -5.09 16.37 -9.55
#